data_AF-A0A498DNW2-F1
#
_entry.id   AF-A0A498DNW2-F1
#
_cell.length_a   1.000
_cell.length_b   1.000
_cell.length_c   1.000
_cell.angle_alpha   90.00
_cell.angle_beta   90.00
_cell.angle_gamma   90.00
#
_symmetry.space_group_name_H-M   'P 1'
#
loop_
_entity.id
_entity.type
_entity.pdbx_description
1 polymer ?
#
loop_
_entity_poly.entity_id
_entity_poly.type
_entity_poly.pdbx_seq_one_letter_code
_entity_poly.pdbx_strand_id
1 'polypeptide(L)'
;MTARRRSTQVTALAAAAVACVSLLSGCGALPGTAEADDDGIAVMTWAPEGTRATDVPGMPAMAQAFARWVNAEGGIHGRRLEVFTCDDHNESVGAARCAARAVEEDVVAVVGSYSQHGRSFMSPLEGAAIPYLGGYGLTEEEFTSPLSYPVNGGLPALVAGNGQQLAAGRCDRVALVRPDNVGGDQLPRLLDAGLRGGGATAAVPAADVRAPEDATSYRDAARQALEGSATGSKGGGRSCVTAMLGGRTGTFFDSFRRLVDADAPVRTASVVGGVQQSLVDRTGGSASPLEGTYATGWYPAGSDGRWDAMRKVVREHAFGDNRIDTDDPGVQTTWVAYTALRAALESLDADEAVTADTVRDALDNGGAIRTGGLTPPLRWHYEDLLAAHDFPRIVNTSVTYQRVDEGRLAAVRDGFVDVERTLEGGAADL
;
A
#
# COMPACT_ATOMS: atom_id res chain seq x y z
N MET A 1 31.50 47.70 34.00
CA MET A 1 31.71 47.98 35.44
C MET A 1 30.38 47.88 36.18
N THR A 2 30.39 47.84 37.51
CA THR A 2 29.29 47.36 38.35
C THR A 2 28.39 48.45 38.94
N ALA A 3 27.27 47.98 39.49
CA ALA A 3 26.46 48.58 40.56
C ALA A 3 25.45 49.72 40.24
N ARG A 4 24.18 49.36 40.44
CA ARG A 4 23.03 50.21 40.80
C ARG A 4 23.39 51.42 41.70
N ARG A 5 22.63 52.51 41.54
CA ARG A 5 22.20 53.34 42.70
C ARG A 5 20.68 53.56 42.67
N ARG A 6 20.10 53.67 43.87
CA ARG A 6 18.69 54.03 44.15
C ARG A 6 18.60 55.55 44.36
N SER A 7 17.39 56.13 44.22
CA SER A 7 16.74 56.85 45.36
C SER A 7 15.40 57.54 45.00
N THR A 8 14.31 57.12 45.67
CA THR A 8 13.22 57.98 46.24
C THR A 8 12.38 58.86 45.29
N GLN A 9 11.20 59.41 45.61
CA GLN A 9 10.42 59.63 46.85
C GLN A 9 8.97 59.07 46.68
N VAL A 10 8.24 58.55 47.70
CA VAL A 10 7.50 59.26 48.79
C VAL A 10 6.47 60.25 48.19
N THR A 11 5.15 60.24 48.41
CA THR A 11 4.20 59.92 49.54
C THR A 11 2.78 59.67 48.92
N ALA A 12 1.66 59.32 49.58
CA ALA A 12 1.30 58.52 50.78
C ALA A 12 -0.25 58.62 50.99
N LEU A 13 -0.80 57.86 51.95
CA LEU A 13 -2.21 57.88 52.46
C LEU A 13 -3.26 57.32 51.45
N ALA A 14 -4.15 56.37 51.77
CA ALA A 14 -5.00 56.09 52.95
C ALA A 14 -6.28 56.97 52.98
N ALA A 15 -7.47 56.48 53.37
CA ALA A 15 -7.83 55.20 54.01
C ALA A 15 -9.32 54.82 53.79
N ALA A 16 -9.76 53.79 54.53
CA ALA A 16 -11.14 53.42 54.87
C ALA A 16 -11.92 52.54 53.86
N ALA A 17 -12.70 51.63 54.43
CA ALA A 17 -13.60 50.69 53.77
C ALA A 17 -14.91 50.61 54.57
N VAL A 18 -15.96 50.04 53.96
CA VAL A 18 -16.82 48.97 54.51
C VAL A 18 -17.82 48.54 53.43
N ALA A 19 -18.27 47.28 53.49
CA ALA A 19 -18.95 46.59 52.39
C ALA A 19 -20.47 46.86 52.28
N CYS A 20 -21.00 46.60 51.08
CA CYS A 20 -22.33 46.01 50.85
C CYS A 20 -22.30 45.12 49.60
N VAL A 21 -23.23 44.18 49.49
CA VAL A 21 -23.21 43.08 48.50
C VAL A 21 -24.40 43.17 47.55
N SER A 22 -24.16 43.09 46.24
CA SER A 22 -25.04 42.35 45.28
C SER A 22 -24.48 42.31 43.84
N LEU A 23 -24.32 41.08 43.35
CA LEU A 23 -24.47 40.59 41.97
C LEU A 23 -24.61 41.59 40.81
N LEU A 24 -23.74 41.48 39.80
CA LEU A 24 -24.14 41.24 38.39
C LEU A 24 -22.95 40.83 37.48
N SER A 25 -23.17 39.76 36.70
CA SER A 25 -22.46 39.28 35.50
C SER A 25 -21.22 40.03 34.96
N GLY A 26 -20.08 39.35 34.83
CA GLY A 26 -18.91 39.91 34.14
C GLY A 26 -17.66 39.03 34.06
N CYS A 27 -17.77 37.72 33.85
CA CYS A 27 -16.59 36.83 33.73
C CYS A 27 -15.81 37.09 32.43
N GLY A 28 -14.83 37.99 32.50
CA GLY A 28 -13.78 38.11 31.48
C GLY A 28 -12.83 36.92 31.58
N ALA A 29 -13.24 35.78 31.03
CA ALA A 29 -12.34 34.65 30.82
C ALA A 29 -11.28 35.09 29.79
N LEU A 30 -10.01 35.08 30.22
CA LEU A 30 -8.89 35.05 29.27
C LEU A 30 -9.06 33.78 28.42
N PRO A 31 -8.74 33.80 27.11
CA PRO A 31 -8.63 32.58 26.34
C PRO A 31 -7.52 31.75 26.98
N GLY A 32 -7.89 30.67 27.68
CA GLY A 32 -6.93 29.67 28.09
C GLY A 32 -6.23 29.15 26.86
N THR A 33 -4.92 28.90 26.96
CA THR A 33 -4.32 27.86 26.14
C THR A 33 -5.16 26.61 26.35
N ALA A 34 -5.76 26.08 25.28
CA ALA A 34 -6.16 24.70 25.31
C ALA A 34 -4.87 23.89 25.55
N GLU A 35 -4.76 23.30 26.73
CA GLU A 35 -4.09 22.01 26.82
C GLU A 35 -4.80 21.14 25.78
N ALA A 36 -4.05 20.62 24.81
CA ALA A 36 -4.59 19.59 23.94
C ALA A 36 -4.80 18.37 24.84
N ASP A 37 -6.02 17.85 24.91
CA ASP A 37 -6.26 16.59 25.60
C ASP A 37 -5.34 15.52 25.00
N ASP A 38 -4.67 14.77 25.88
CA ASP A 38 -3.60 13.82 25.61
C ASP A 38 -4.15 12.49 25.02
N ASP A 39 -5.15 12.63 24.15
CA ASP A 39 -6.20 11.65 23.87
C ASP A 39 -6.33 11.37 22.34
N GLY A 40 -5.31 11.79 21.58
CA GLY A 40 -5.17 11.61 20.14
C GLY A 40 -4.75 10.19 19.74
N ILE A 41 -5.22 9.75 18.58
CA ILE A 41 -4.94 8.41 18.04
C ILE A 41 -3.69 8.49 17.17
N ALA A 42 -2.53 8.18 17.76
CA ALA A 42 -1.23 8.16 17.08
C ALA A 42 -1.07 6.94 16.16
N VAL A 43 -0.85 7.15 14.86
CA VAL A 43 -0.50 6.10 13.89
C VAL A 43 0.67 6.52 13.00
N MET A 44 1.38 5.57 12.40
CA MET A 44 2.47 5.86 11.46
C MET A 44 2.24 5.26 10.07
N THR A 45 2.60 6.01 9.03
CA THR A 45 2.74 5.51 7.65
C THR A 45 4.14 5.81 7.13
N TRP A 46 4.82 4.80 6.59
CA TRP A 46 6.11 5.01 5.93
C TRP A 46 6.14 4.44 4.53
N ALA A 47 6.98 5.05 3.69
CA ALA A 47 7.29 4.58 2.36
C ALA A 47 8.63 5.21 1.90
N PRO A 48 9.34 4.59 0.93
CA PRO A 48 10.46 5.23 0.26
C PRO A 48 10.07 6.57 -0.40
N GLU A 49 10.75 7.67 -0.04
CA GLU A 49 10.65 8.96 -0.75
C GLU A 49 12.00 9.34 -1.41
N GLY A 50 11.96 9.80 -2.66
CA GLY A 50 13.12 10.35 -3.38
C GLY A 50 14.19 9.35 -3.85
N THR A 51 13.92 8.04 -3.82
CA THR A 51 14.93 7.00 -4.12
C THR A 51 15.03 6.64 -5.61
N ARG A 52 16.05 5.83 -5.98
CA ARG A 52 16.31 5.43 -7.38
C ARG A 52 15.68 4.10 -7.80
N ALA A 53 15.40 3.18 -6.88
CA ALA A 53 14.76 1.90 -7.22
C ALA A 53 13.23 2.04 -7.14
N THR A 54 12.77 2.43 -5.95
CA THR A 54 11.36 2.54 -5.58
C THR A 54 11.11 3.90 -4.93
N ASP A 55 10.10 4.63 -5.39
CA ASP A 55 9.73 5.96 -4.93
C ASP A 55 8.20 6.03 -4.90
N VAL A 56 7.62 6.05 -3.70
CA VAL A 56 6.17 5.90 -3.44
C VAL A 56 5.65 6.92 -2.41
N PRO A 57 5.97 8.22 -2.56
CA PRO A 57 5.64 9.26 -1.57
C PRO A 57 4.14 9.56 -1.46
N GLY A 58 3.34 9.06 -2.40
CA GLY A 58 1.88 9.14 -2.36
C GLY A 58 1.26 8.43 -1.15
N MET A 59 1.91 7.40 -0.59
CA MET A 59 1.41 6.66 0.56
C MET A 59 1.40 7.52 1.85
N PRO A 60 2.55 8.08 2.30
CA PRO A 60 2.58 9.13 3.35
C PRO A 60 1.62 10.30 3.08
N ALA A 61 1.54 10.78 1.84
CA ALA A 61 0.66 11.90 1.47
C ALA A 61 -0.84 11.57 1.61
N MET A 62 -1.26 10.37 1.19
CA MET A 62 -2.64 9.88 1.31
C MET A 62 -3.02 9.65 2.77
N ALA A 63 -2.13 9.08 3.59
CA ALA A 63 -2.35 8.92 5.03
C ALA A 63 -2.64 10.26 5.71
N GLN A 64 -1.81 11.28 5.46
CA GLN A 64 -2.03 12.63 5.99
C GLN A 64 -3.32 13.28 5.46
N ALA A 65 -3.70 13.04 4.20
CA ALA A 65 -4.95 13.55 3.63
C ALA A 65 -6.20 12.85 4.22
N PHE A 66 -6.11 11.56 4.54
CA PHE A 66 -7.17 10.80 5.22
C PHE A 66 -7.40 11.35 6.64
N ALA A 67 -6.33 11.57 7.42
CA ALA A 67 -6.45 12.19 8.74
C ALA A 67 -7.03 13.60 8.71
N ARG A 68 -6.65 14.43 7.72
CA ARG A 68 -7.26 15.76 7.52
C ARG A 68 -8.74 15.71 7.12
N TRP A 69 -9.22 14.60 6.55
CA TRP A 69 -10.64 14.35 6.31
C TRP A 69 -11.37 13.93 7.59
N VAL A 70 -10.92 12.86 8.25
CA VAL A 70 -11.52 12.35 9.50
C VAL A 70 -11.58 13.43 10.58
N ASN A 71 -10.50 14.21 10.77
CA ASN A 71 -10.46 15.28 11.76
C ASN A 71 -11.38 16.47 11.40
N ALA A 72 -11.74 16.65 10.12
CA ALA A 72 -12.73 17.64 9.70
C ALA A 72 -14.18 17.16 9.90
N GLU A 73 -14.40 15.84 9.99
CA GLU A 73 -15.70 15.24 10.37
C GLU A 73 -15.91 15.17 11.89
N GLY A 74 -14.90 15.49 12.69
CA GLY A 74 -14.95 15.50 14.16
C GLY A 74 -14.06 14.44 14.84
N GLY A 75 -13.19 13.75 14.09
CA GLY A 75 -12.34 12.69 14.63
C GLY A 75 -13.07 11.35 14.72
N ILE A 76 -12.52 10.41 15.50
CA ILE A 76 -13.12 9.10 15.78
C ILE A 76 -13.49 9.08 17.27
N HIS A 77 -14.78 8.92 17.59
CA HIS A 77 -15.33 9.13 18.93
C HIS A 77 -14.96 10.50 19.56
N GLY A 78 -14.66 11.52 18.75
CA GLY A 78 -14.16 12.83 19.18
C GLY A 78 -12.64 12.94 19.30
N ARG A 79 -11.92 11.81 19.30
CA ARG A 79 -10.46 11.73 19.35
C ARG A 79 -9.86 12.09 17.98
N ARG A 80 -8.79 12.87 17.96
CA ARG A 80 -8.12 13.31 16.73
C ARG A 80 -7.18 12.22 16.21
N LEU A 81 -7.25 11.91 14.91
CA LEU A 81 -6.30 11.00 14.23
C LEU A 81 -4.99 11.74 13.92
N GLU A 82 -3.89 11.28 14.50
CA GLU A 82 -2.54 11.84 14.40
C GLU A 82 -1.69 10.92 13.49
N VAL A 83 -1.24 11.42 12.33
CA VAL A 83 -0.45 10.62 11.37
C VAL A 83 1.00 11.09 11.37
N PHE A 84 1.89 10.26 11.92
CA PHE A 84 3.32 10.37 11.72
C PHE A 84 3.72 9.79 10.36
N THR A 85 4.69 10.42 9.70
CA THR A 85 5.28 9.90 8.47
C THR A 85 6.78 9.71 8.59
N CYS A 86 7.30 8.65 7.99
CA CYS A 86 8.73 8.34 7.94
C CYS A 86 9.13 7.91 6.52
N ASP A 87 10.31 8.34 6.09
CA ASP A 87 10.96 7.89 4.86
C ASP A 87 12.00 6.82 5.24
N ASP A 88 11.90 5.64 4.64
CA ASP A 88 12.83 4.53 4.88
C ASP A 88 14.03 4.53 3.90
N HIS A 89 14.05 5.47 2.94
CA HIS A 89 14.99 5.59 1.82
C HIS A 89 15.14 4.34 0.94
N ASN A 90 14.20 3.40 1.02
CA ASN A 90 14.34 2.03 0.53
C ASN A 90 15.58 1.31 1.11
N GLU A 91 15.97 1.60 2.35
CA GLU A 91 17.12 1.01 3.06
C GLU A 91 16.71 0.20 4.30
N SER A 92 17.34 -0.96 4.51
CA SER A 92 17.16 -1.80 5.70
C SER A 92 17.40 -1.04 7.03
N VAL A 93 18.32 -0.07 7.06
CA VAL A 93 18.57 0.79 8.23
C VAL A 93 17.52 1.88 8.38
N GLY A 94 16.98 2.41 7.27
CA GLY A 94 15.88 3.37 7.29
C GLY A 94 14.57 2.73 7.76
N ALA A 95 14.27 1.50 7.33
CA ALA A 95 13.09 0.75 7.78
C ALA A 95 13.16 0.44 9.28
N ALA A 96 14.32 0.00 9.78
CA ALA A 96 14.55 -0.20 11.22
C ALA A 96 14.40 1.10 12.03
N ARG A 97 14.86 2.23 11.48
CA ARG A 97 14.67 3.57 12.08
C ARG A 97 13.19 3.97 12.12
N CYS A 98 12.43 3.72 11.05
CA CYS A 98 10.99 4.04 11.04
C CYS A 98 10.22 3.19 12.05
N ALA A 99 10.52 1.89 12.16
CA ALA A 99 9.92 1.03 13.18
C ALA A 99 10.33 1.44 14.62
N ALA A 100 11.60 1.75 14.86
CA ALA A 100 12.06 2.28 16.15
C ALA A 100 11.35 3.59 16.53
N ARG A 101 11.12 4.49 15.55
CA ARG A 101 10.37 5.72 15.77
C ARG A 101 8.87 5.46 16.02
N ALA A 102 8.27 4.44 15.41
CA ALA A 102 6.88 4.05 15.71
C ALA A 102 6.72 3.65 17.19
N VAL A 103 7.74 3.02 17.78
CA VAL A 103 7.80 2.72 19.22
C VAL A 103 8.11 3.96 20.07
N GLU A 104 8.94 4.89 19.58
CA GLU A 104 9.26 6.14 20.28
C GLU A 104 8.08 7.13 20.35
N GLU A 105 7.22 7.16 19.33
CA GLU A 105 6.03 8.02 19.24
C GLU A 105 4.74 7.29 19.72
N ASP A 106 4.89 6.15 20.41
CA ASP A 106 3.85 5.30 21.02
C ASP A 106 2.62 5.03 20.12
N VAL A 107 2.85 4.68 18.84
CA VAL A 107 1.77 4.60 17.86
C VAL A 107 0.93 3.32 18.03
N VAL A 108 -0.40 3.46 18.03
CA VAL A 108 -1.34 2.35 18.20
C VAL A 108 -1.40 1.43 16.98
N ALA A 109 -0.92 1.89 15.82
CA ALA A 109 -0.75 1.08 14.61
C ALA A 109 0.24 1.71 13.63
N VAL A 110 0.92 0.86 12.86
CA VAL A 110 1.51 1.23 11.58
C VAL A 110 0.51 0.88 10.48
N VAL A 111 0.17 1.82 9.61
CA VAL A 111 -1.00 1.70 8.71
C VAL A 111 -0.65 2.11 7.29
N GLY A 112 -0.97 1.25 6.32
CA GLY A 112 -0.92 1.62 4.89
C GLY A 112 0.48 1.91 4.35
N SER A 113 1.50 1.20 4.86
CA SER A 113 2.93 1.44 4.61
C SER A 113 3.53 0.57 3.48
N TYR A 114 4.69 0.98 2.99
CA TYR A 114 5.53 0.24 2.03
C TYR A 114 6.96 0.12 2.57
N SER A 115 7.52 -1.08 2.60
CA SER A 115 8.98 -1.28 2.61
C SER A 115 9.31 -2.70 2.15
N GLN A 116 10.39 -2.87 1.39
CA GLN A 116 10.90 -4.19 0.99
C GLN A 116 11.83 -4.84 2.03
N HIS A 117 11.90 -4.26 3.24
CA HIS A 117 12.83 -4.67 4.31
C HIS A 117 12.10 -5.22 5.55
N GLY A 118 11.14 -6.13 5.38
CA GLY A 118 10.31 -6.74 6.43
C GLY A 118 11.06 -7.09 7.71
N ARG A 119 12.17 -7.83 7.58
CA ARG A 119 13.09 -8.22 8.68
C ARG A 119 13.61 -7.06 9.53
N SER A 120 13.71 -5.85 8.97
CA SER A 120 14.13 -4.65 9.68
C SER A 120 13.01 -3.98 10.47
N PHE A 121 11.75 -4.08 10.04
CA PHE A 121 10.64 -3.35 10.64
C PHE A 121 9.68 -4.21 11.45
N MET A 122 9.37 -5.44 11.02
CA MET A 122 8.40 -6.29 11.73
C MET A 122 8.91 -6.72 13.11
N SER A 123 10.17 -7.14 13.24
CA SER A 123 10.69 -7.61 14.53
C SER A 123 10.70 -6.54 15.64
N PRO A 124 11.03 -5.25 15.36
CA PRO A 124 10.78 -4.17 16.31
C PRO A 124 9.30 -3.95 16.67
N LEU A 125 8.37 -4.02 15.70
CA LEU A 125 6.93 -3.89 15.98
C LEU A 125 6.42 -5.07 16.84
N GLU A 126 6.86 -6.29 16.56
CA GLU A 126 6.61 -7.50 17.36
C GLU A 126 7.09 -7.34 18.81
N GLY A 127 8.28 -6.78 19.01
CA GLY A 127 8.82 -6.47 20.34
C GLY A 127 8.02 -5.42 21.13
N ALA A 128 7.21 -4.60 20.44
CA ALA A 128 6.38 -3.54 21.01
C ALA A 128 4.86 -3.83 20.95
N ALA A 129 4.45 -4.99 20.44
CA ALA A 129 3.05 -5.36 20.18
C ALA A 129 2.26 -4.41 19.24
N ILE A 130 2.95 -3.63 18.39
CA ILE A 130 2.30 -2.67 17.49
C ILE A 130 1.80 -3.38 16.22
N PRO A 131 0.50 -3.29 15.86
CA PRO A 131 -0.04 -3.89 14.64
C PRO A 131 0.44 -3.19 13.36
N TYR A 132 0.68 -3.98 12.31
CA TYR A 132 1.02 -3.54 10.96
C TYR A 132 -0.17 -3.81 10.01
N LEU A 133 -1.02 -2.80 9.85
CA LEU A 133 -2.30 -2.89 9.14
C LEU A 133 -2.18 -2.43 7.68
N GLY A 134 -2.48 -3.33 6.76
CA GLY A 134 -2.55 -3.04 5.33
C GLY A 134 -1.23 -2.58 4.71
N GLY A 135 -0.14 -3.30 4.99
CA GLY A 135 1.09 -3.17 4.23
C GLY A 135 0.93 -3.53 2.75
N TYR A 136 1.91 -3.14 1.93
CA TYR A 136 1.93 -3.41 0.49
C TYR A 136 2.10 -4.91 0.15
N GLY A 137 2.60 -5.74 1.08
CA GLY A 137 2.67 -7.19 0.91
C GLY A 137 3.77 -7.61 -0.06
N LEU A 138 5.03 -7.35 0.29
CA LEU A 138 6.22 -7.65 -0.48
C LEU A 138 7.07 -8.77 0.14
N THR A 139 7.07 -8.86 1.48
CA THR A 139 8.03 -9.68 2.23
C THR A 139 7.35 -10.80 3.02
N GLU A 140 8.11 -11.87 3.27
CA GLU A 140 7.71 -13.05 4.06
C GLU A 140 7.15 -12.65 5.44
N GLU A 141 7.75 -11.64 6.07
CA GLU A 141 7.38 -11.17 7.40
C GLU A 141 5.99 -10.50 7.43
N GLU A 142 5.56 -9.87 6.32
CA GLU A 142 4.21 -9.30 6.18
C GLU A 142 3.11 -10.37 6.06
N PHE A 143 3.44 -11.64 5.82
CA PHE A 143 2.45 -12.73 5.71
C PHE A 143 2.56 -13.79 6.81
N THR A 144 3.63 -13.78 7.61
CA THR A 144 3.89 -14.77 8.67
C THR A 144 3.76 -14.21 10.09
N SER A 145 3.99 -12.90 10.28
CA SER A 145 3.89 -12.27 11.61
C SER A 145 2.44 -12.22 12.14
N PRO A 146 2.17 -12.58 13.41
CA PRO A 146 0.83 -12.45 13.99
C PRO A 146 0.36 -11.00 14.11
N LEU A 147 1.27 -10.02 14.06
CA LEU A 147 0.93 -8.59 14.08
C LEU A 147 0.70 -7.99 12.69
N SER A 148 0.82 -8.76 11.62
CA SER A 148 0.47 -8.30 10.28
C SER A 148 -1.02 -8.52 9.99
N TYR A 149 -1.67 -7.50 9.42
CA TYR A 149 -3.06 -7.53 9.00
C TYR A 149 -3.18 -7.07 7.53
N PRO A 150 -2.81 -7.93 6.54
CA PRO A 150 -2.88 -7.57 5.13
C PRO A 150 -4.32 -7.28 4.68
N VAL A 151 -4.53 -6.17 3.97
CA VAL A 151 -5.83 -5.83 3.35
C VAL A 151 -5.98 -6.38 1.92
N ASN A 152 -4.92 -6.97 1.39
CA ASN A 152 -4.82 -7.57 0.06
C ASN A 152 -3.90 -8.80 0.13
N GLY A 153 -3.87 -9.61 -0.93
CA GLY A 153 -3.06 -10.84 -1.00
C GLY A 153 -1.60 -10.62 -1.41
N GLY A 154 -1.13 -9.37 -1.36
CA GLY A 154 0.23 -8.97 -1.67
C GLY A 154 0.70 -9.35 -3.07
N LEU A 155 2.01 -9.27 -3.26
CA LEU A 155 2.69 -9.74 -4.46
C LEU A 155 2.42 -11.23 -4.78
N PRO A 156 2.30 -12.16 -3.80
CA PRO A 156 1.93 -13.56 -4.08
C PRO A 156 0.62 -13.70 -4.87
N ALA A 157 -0.46 -13.05 -4.43
CA ALA A 157 -1.75 -13.12 -5.13
C ALA A 157 -1.71 -12.42 -6.50
N LEU A 158 -0.97 -11.32 -6.64
CA LEU A 158 -0.79 -10.65 -7.93
C LEU A 158 -0.10 -11.57 -8.95
N VAL A 159 0.96 -12.27 -8.56
CA VAL A 159 1.74 -13.11 -9.47
C VAL A 159 0.99 -14.40 -9.84
N ALA A 160 0.34 -15.04 -8.86
CA ALA A 160 -0.54 -16.18 -9.10
C ALA A 160 -1.71 -15.80 -10.03
N GLY A 161 -2.36 -14.65 -9.78
CA GLY A 161 -3.41 -14.10 -10.65
C GLY A 161 -2.90 -13.75 -12.05
N ASN A 162 -1.66 -13.27 -12.18
CA ASN A 162 -1.06 -12.95 -13.48
C ASN A 162 -0.81 -14.20 -14.32
N GLY A 163 -0.34 -15.28 -13.70
CA GLY A 163 -0.21 -16.58 -14.36
C GLY A 163 -1.56 -17.09 -14.88
N GLN A 164 -2.61 -17.01 -14.06
CA GLN A 164 -3.97 -17.38 -14.48
C GLN A 164 -4.49 -16.50 -15.62
N GLN A 165 -4.27 -15.17 -15.57
CA GLN A 165 -4.68 -14.22 -16.60
C GLN A 165 -3.94 -14.46 -17.93
N LEU A 166 -2.65 -14.79 -17.88
CA LEU A 166 -1.83 -15.17 -19.03
C LEU A 166 -2.32 -16.49 -19.67
N ALA A 167 -2.61 -17.52 -18.86
CA ALA A 167 -3.17 -18.78 -19.33
C ALA A 167 -4.52 -18.59 -20.04
N ALA A 168 -5.43 -17.80 -19.45
CA ALA A 168 -6.69 -17.42 -20.10
C ALA A 168 -6.48 -16.64 -21.42
N GLY A 169 -5.39 -15.87 -21.51
CA GLY A 169 -4.93 -15.20 -22.73
C GLY A 169 -4.37 -16.11 -23.84
N ARG A 170 -4.17 -17.41 -23.56
CA ARG A 170 -3.46 -18.42 -24.37
C ARG A 170 -1.95 -18.16 -24.51
N CYS A 171 -1.32 -17.76 -23.40
CA CYS A 171 0.13 -17.64 -23.29
C CYS A 171 0.76 -19.00 -22.95
N ASP A 172 1.05 -19.79 -23.97
CA ASP A 172 1.67 -21.12 -23.82
C ASP A 172 3.21 -21.03 -23.63
N ARG A 173 3.79 -19.83 -23.79
CA ARG A 173 5.19 -19.50 -23.50
C ARG A 173 5.25 -18.16 -22.78
N VAL A 174 5.82 -18.13 -21.58
CA VAL A 174 5.97 -16.92 -20.77
C VAL A 174 7.44 -16.71 -20.41
N ALA A 175 7.91 -15.47 -20.50
CA ALA A 175 9.10 -15.02 -19.76
C ALA A 175 8.68 -14.07 -18.63
N LEU A 176 9.28 -14.23 -17.46
CA LEU A 176 9.09 -13.38 -16.28
C LEU A 176 10.31 -12.50 -16.10
N VAL A 177 10.13 -11.18 -16.19
CA VAL A 177 11.17 -10.20 -15.89
C VAL A 177 10.94 -9.62 -14.51
N ARG A 178 11.91 -9.82 -13.61
CA ARG A 178 11.73 -9.56 -12.16
C ARG A 178 12.99 -8.97 -11.51
N PRO A 179 12.88 -8.41 -10.30
CA PRO A 179 14.04 -7.99 -9.51
C PRO A 179 15.02 -9.14 -9.27
N ASP A 180 16.31 -8.84 -9.37
CA ASP A 180 17.41 -9.71 -8.92
C ASP A 180 17.64 -9.55 -7.40
N ASN A 181 16.60 -9.83 -6.62
CA ASN A 181 16.62 -9.78 -5.16
C ASN A 181 15.79 -10.91 -4.54
N VAL A 182 15.81 -11.01 -3.21
CA VAL A 182 15.11 -12.06 -2.44
C VAL A 182 13.60 -12.04 -2.67
N GLY A 183 12.97 -10.86 -2.68
CA GLY A 183 11.54 -10.70 -2.95
C GLY A 183 11.14 -11.16 -4.37
N GLY A 184 12.07 -11.11 -5.32
CA GLY A 184 11.92 -11.61 -6.68
C GLY A 184 12.06 -13.14 -6.83
N ASP A 185 12.85 -13.80 -5.99
CA ASP A 185 13.21 -15.23 -6.18
C ASP A 185 12.02 -16.20 -6.01
N GLN A 186 10.97 -15.80 -5.29
CA GLN A 186 9.72 -16.57 -5.16
C GLN A 186 8.79 -16.49 -6.39
N LEU A 187 8.90 -15.42 -7.20
CA LEU A 187 7.91 -15.08 -8.22
C LEU A 187 7.78 -16.10 -9.37
N PRO A 188 8.85 -16.79 -9.85
CA PRO A 188 8.70 -17.81 -10.89
C PRO A 188 7.76 -18.96 -10.48
N ARG A 189 7.85 -19.42 -9.22
CA ARG A 189 7.01 -20.53 -8.72
C ARG A 189 5.53 -20.12 -8.65
N LEU A 190 5.26 -18.93 -8.14
CA LEU A 190 3.91 -18.35 -8.05
C LEU A 190 3.29 -18.15 -9.45
N LEU A 191 4.10 -17.70 -10.42
CA LEU A 191 3.63 -17.49 -11.80
C LEU A 191 3.31 -18.82 -12.48
N ASP A 192 4.18 -19.83 -12.31
CA ASP A 192 3.98 -21.16 -12.86
C ASP A 192 2.79 -21.89 -12.22
N ALA A 193 2.57 -21.72 -10.91
CA ALA A 193 1.35 -22.17 -10.23
C ALA A 193 0.10 -21.48 -10.82
N GLY A 194 0.17 -20.17 -11.05
CA GLY A 194 -0.86 -19.40 -11.75
C GLY A 194 -1.17 -19.92 -13.15
N LEU A 195 -0.14 -20.21 -13.95
CA LEU A 195 -0.29 -20.77 -15.29
C LEU A 195 -0.95 -22.15 -15.25
N ARG A 196 -0.53 -23.04 -14.33
CA ARG A 196 -1.18 -24.35 -14.10
C ARG A 196 -2.64 -24.19 -13.69
N GLY A 197 -2.93 -23.33 -12.71
CA GLY A 197 -4.27 -23.07 -12.18
C GLY A 197 -5.22 -22.43 -13.21
N GLY A 198 -4.69 -21.58 -14.11
CA GLY A 198 -5.43 -21.00 -15.24
C GLY A 198 -5.67 -21.96 -16.41
N GLY A 199 -5.28 -23.23 -16.28
CA GLY A 199 -5.53 -24.29 -17.26
C GLY A 199 -4.40 -24.53 -18.27
N ALA A 200 -3.27 -23.80 -18.18
CA ALA A 200 -2.09 -24.06 -19.01
C ALA A 200 -1.24 -25.21 -18.41
N THR A 201 -1.87 -26.36 -18.15
CA THR A 201 -1.27 -27.52 -17.45
C THR A 201 -0.15 -28.22 -18.22
N ALA A 202 0.00 -27.91 -19.52
CA ALA A 202 1.10 -28.36 -20.36
C ALA A 202 2.12 -27.24 -20.67
N ALA A 203 2.02 -26.08 -20.01
CA ALA A 203 3.02 -25.04 -20.10
C ALA A 203 4.38 -25.53 -19.56
N VAL A 204 5.45 -25.13 -20.23
CA VAL A 204 6.81 -25.22 -19.69
C VAL A 204 6.98 -24.09 -18.67
N PRO A 205 7.70 -24.30 -17.55
CA PRO A 205 8.07 -23.24 -16.61
C PRO A 205 8.50 -21.95 -17.29
N ALA A 206 8.05 -20.82 -16.73
CA ALA A 206 8.34 -19.51 -17.26
C ALA A 206 9.86 -19.25 -17.32
N ALA A 207 10.33 -18.61 -18.40
CA ALA A 207 11.72 -18.23 -18.53
C ALA A 207 12.03 -17.12 -17.51
N ASP A 208 12.78 -17.44 -16.45
CA ASP A 208 13.19 -16.51 -15.40
C ASP A 208 14.26 -15.54 -15.91
N VAL A 209 13.95 -14.25 -15.88
CA VAL A 209 14.83 -13.15 -16.31
C VAL A 209 15.01 -12.17 -15.16
N ARG A 210 16.15 -12.30 -14.49
CA ARG A 210 16.61 -11.39 -13.43
C ARG A 210 17.02 -10.03 -14.02
N ALA A 211 16.66 -8.95 -13.34
CA ALA A 211 17.02 -7.60 -13.76
C ALA A 211 17.32 -6.67 -12.55
N PRO A 212 18.26 -5.72 -12.65
CA PRO A 212 18.58 -4.79 -11.56
C PRO A 212 17.47 -3.77 -11.28
N GLU A 213 17.29 -3.40 -10.03
CA GLU A 213 16.16 -2.56 -9.58
C GLU A 213 16.31 -1.06 -9.91
N ASP A 214 17.52 -0.58 -10.21
CA ASP A 214 17.81 0.84 -10.46
C ASP A 214 18.36 1.12 -11.88
N ALA A 215 18.23 0.16 -12.80
CA ALA A 215 18.82 0.25 -14.13
C ALA A 215 18.15 1.32 -15.01
N THR A 216 18.98 2.13 -15.68
CA THR A 216 18.53 3.14 -16.65
C THR A 216 18.17 2.56 -18.03
N SER A 217 18.43 1.28 -18.25
CA SER A 217 18.17 0.54 -19.48
C SER A 217 18.06 -0.95 -19.16
N TYR A 218 17.04 -1.62 -19.71
CA TYR A 218 16.79 -3.04 -19.52
C TYR A 218 17.03 -3.86 -20.80
N ARG A 219 17.81 -3.32 -21.75
CA ARG A 219 17.98 -3.92 -23.09
C ARG A 219 18.40 -5.40 -23.07
N ASP A 220 19.23 -5.81 -22.12
CA ASP A 220 19.72 -7.19 -22.07
C ASP A 220 18.70 -8.14 -21.43
N ALA A 221 18.01 -7.73 -20.36
CA ALA A 221 16.86 -8.46 -19.82
C ALA A 221 15.71 -8.56 -20.86
N ALA A 222 15.44 -7.49 -21.60
CA ALA A 222 14.46 -7.49 -22.67
C ALA A 222 14.81 -8.46 -23.82
N ARG A 223 16.10 -8.62 -24.15
CA ARG A 223 16.55 -9.63 -25.12
C ARG A 223 16.34 -11.05 -24.58
N GLN A 224 16.75 -11.32 -23.33
CA GLN A 224 16.56 -12.62 -22.68
C GLN A 224 15.07 -12.99 -22.58
N ALA A 225 14.19 -12.02 -22.34
CA ALA A 225 12.74 -12.24 -22.30
C ALA A 225 12.15 -12.62 -23.68
N LEU A 226 12.67 -12.05 -24.77
CA LEU A 226 12.31 -12.44 -26.13
C LEU A 226 12.82 -13.83 -26.49
N GLU A 227 14.08 -14.11 -26.21
CA GLU A 227 14.70 -15.43 -26.43
C GLU A 227 13.98 -16.53 -25.63
N GLY A 228 13.67 -16.27 -24.36
CA GLY A 228 12.93 -17.16 -23.47
C GLY A 228 11.49 -17.42 -23.93
N SER A 229 10.72 -16.37 -24.24
CA SER A 229 9.32 -16.50 -24.67
C SER A 229 9.16 -17.07 -26.09
N ALA A 230 10.19 -17.03 -26.94
CA ALA A 230 10.21 -17.68 -28.25
C ALA A 230 10.67 -19.16 -28.22
N THR A 231 11.42 -19.57 -27.19
CA THR A 231 12.07 -20.89 -27.15
C THR A 231 11.05 -22.04 -27.11
N GLY A 232 11.19 -22.97 -28.05
CA GLY A 232 10.33 -24.16 -28.11
C GLY A 232 8.95 -23.94 -28.75
N SER A 233 8.76 -22.89 -29.55
CA SER A 233 7.54 -22.70 -30.34
C SER A 233 7.38 -23.79 -31.42
N LYS A 234 6.54 -24.79 -31.12
CA LYS A 234 6.06 -25.84 -32.05
C LYS A 234 4.56 -26.08 -31.87
N GLY A 235 3.79 -24.99 -31.83
CA GLY A 235 2.34 -24.97 -31.71
C GLY A 235 1.84 -23.52 -31.82
N GLY A 236 0.56 -23.33 -32.17
CA GLY A 236 -0.05 -22.00 -32.38
C GLY A 236 -0.34 -21.19 -31.12
N GLY A 237 0.46 -21.37 -30.07
CA GLY A 237 0.36 -20.64 -28.81
C GLY A 237 0.97 -19.24 -28.89
N ARG A 238 0.61 -18.35 -27.96
CA ARG A 238 1.21 -17.01 -27.89
C ARG A 238 2.46 -17.01 -27.02
N SER A 239 3.49 -16.33 -27.51
CA SER A 239 4.63 -15.88 -26.71
C SER A 239 4.21 -14.64 -25.91
N CYS A 240 4.50 -14.64 -24.62
CA CYS A 240 4.13 -13.57 -23.71
C CYS A 240 5.32 -13.20 -22.79
N VAL A 241 5.40 -11.93 -22.41
CA VAL A 241 6.44 -11.40 -21.52
C VAL A 241 5.74 -10.62 -20.42
N THR A 242 5.88 -11.08 -19.19
CA THR A 242 5.39 -10.37 -18.01
C THR A 242 6.55 -9.72 -17.27
N ALA A 243 6.40 -8.46 -16.85
CA ALA A 243 7.44 -7.68 -16.18
C ALA A 243 6.92 -7.09 -14.87
N MET A 244 7.64 -7.31 -13.78
CA MET A 244 7.20 -7.01 -12.41
C MET A 244 8.29 -6.22 -11.66
N LEU A 245 8.74 -5.11 -12.25
CA LEU A 245 9.88 -4.30 -11.80
C LEU A 245 9.45 -3.02 -11.07
N GLY A 246 8.24 -3.01 -10.47
CA GLY A 246 7.62 -1.80 -9.90
C GLY A 246 7.68 -0.62 -10.87
N GLY A 247 8.04 0.56 -10.35
CA GLY A 247 8.21 1.79 -11.14
C GLY A 247 9.23 1.74 -12.29
N ARG A 248 10.09 0.71 -12.37
CA ARG A 248 11.01 0.49 -13.50
C ARG A 248 10.43 -0.34 -14.64
N THR A 249 9.22 -0.88 -14.48
CA THR A 249 8.50 -1.64 -15.52
C THR A 249 8.28 -0.79 -16.80
N GLY A 250 8.04 0.53 -16.67
CA GLY A 250 7.97 1.43 -17.83
C GLY A 250 9.30 1.55 -18.59
N THR A 251 10.43 1.61 -17.87
CA THR A 251 11.78 1.61 -18.46
C THR A 251 12.12 0.26 -19.12
N PHE A 252 11.59 -0.84 -18.57
CA PHE A 252 11.63 -2.15 -19.23
C PHE A 252 10.87 -2.14 -20.55
N PHE A 253 9.59 -1.73 -20.58
CA PHE A 253 8.81 -1.76 -21.82
C PHE A 253 9.36 -0.81 -22.89
N ASP A 254 9.93 0.34 -22.50
CA ASP A 254 10.65 1.20 -23.45
C ASP A 254 11.95 0.57 -23.99
N SER A 255 12.62 -0.28 -23.20
CA SER A 255 13.77 -1.07 -23.68
C SER A 255 13.34 -2.22 -24.60
N PHE A 256 12.21 -2.86 -24.27
CA PHE A 256 11.65 -4.03 -24.94
C PHE A 256 11.09 -3.70 -26.33
N ARG A 257 10.26 -2.65 -26.46
CA ARG A 257 9.67 -2.21 -27.74
C ARG A 257 10.71 -1.76 -28.79
N ARG A 258 11.98 -1.60 -28.41
CA ARG A 258 13.12 -1.29 -29.31
C ARG A 258 13.83 -2.55 -29.84
N LEU A 259 13.40 -3.74 -29.42
CA LEU A 259 13.92 -5.05 -29.82
C LEU A 259 12.85 -5.94 -30.48
N VAL A 260 11.57 -5.66 -30.25
CA VAL A 260 10.42 -6.34 -30.86
C VAL A 260 10.20 -5.80 -32.27
N ASP A 261 10.17 -6.67 -33.28
CA ASP A 261 9.69 -6.30 -34.63
C ASP A 261 8.20 -5.92 -34.57
N ALA A 262 7.77 -4.88 -35.29
CA ALA A 262 6.42 -4.33 -35.17
C ALA A 262 5.28 -5.33 -35.45
N ASP A 263 5.54 -6.37 -36.25
CA ASP A 263 4.59 -7.43 -36.61
C ASP A 263 4.68 -8.67 -35.68
N ALA A 264 5.58 -8.69 -34.70
CA ALA A 264 5.78 -9.84 -33.83
C ALA A 264 4.67 -9.94 -32.75
N PRO A 265 3.90 -11.05 -32.69
CA PRO A 265 2.70 -11.15 -31.85
C PRO A 265 3.01 -11.50 -30.38
N VAL A 266 3.96 -10.80 -29.76
CA VAL A 266 4.34 -11.01 -28.35
C VAL A 266 3.42 -10.19 -27.45
N ARG A 267 2.72 -10.84 -26.52
CA ARG A 267 1.83 -10.14 -25.56
C ARG A 267 2.59 -9.71 -24.31
N THR A 268 2.49 -8.45 -23.97
CA THR A 268 3.01 -7.87 -22.74
C THR A 268 2.03 -8.04 -21.57
N ALA A 269 2.57 -8.22 -20.36
CA ALA A 269 1.82 -8.25 -19.12
C ALA A 269 2.60 -7.67 -17.94
N SER A 270 1.92 -7.32 -16.86
CA SER A 270 2.48 -6.86 -15.60
C SER A 270 1.48 -7.05 -14.46
N VAL A 271 1.80 -6.50 -13.30
CA VAL A 271 0.88 -6.30 -12.17
C VAL A 271 0.68 -4.80 -11.95
N VAL A 272 -0.34 -4.41 -11.17
CA VAL A 272 -0.52 -3.00 -10.78
C VAL A 272 0.73 -2.46 -10.07
N GLY A 273 1.09 -1.20 -10.36
CA GLY A 273 2.36 -0.60 -9.91
C GLY A 273 3.56 -0.96 -10.80
N GLY A 274 3.43 -1.96 -11.68
CA GLY A 274 4.24 -2.09 -12.90
C GLY A 274 3.56 -1.44 -14.11
N VAL A 275 2.23 -1.57 -14.20
CA VAL A 275 1.38 -0.84 -15.14
C VAL A 275 0.24 -0.17 -14.37
N GLN A 276 0.13 1.15 -14.49
CA GLN A 276 -0.93 2.00 -13.91
C GLN A 276 -1.39 3.03 -14.94
N GLN A 277 -2.58 3.63 -14.77
CA GLN A 277 -3.15 4.55 -15.75
C GLN A 277 -2.21 5.71 -16.09
N SER A 278 -1.59 6.32 -15.08
CA SER A 278 -0.69 7.46 -15.29
C SER A 278 0.58 7.10 -16.09
N LEU A 279 0.99 5.83 -16.14
CA LEU A 279 2.04 5.36 -17.05
C LEU A 279 1.53 5.25 -18.50
N VAL A 280 0.30 4.76 -18.71
CA VAL A 280 -0.34 4.70 -20.04
C VAL A 280 -0.49 6.11 -20.61
N ASP A 281 -0.99 7.06 -19.81
CA ASP A 281 -1.14 8.46 -20.19
C ASP A 281 0.20 9.09 -20.59
N ARG A 282 1.22 8.99 -19.72
CA ARG A 282 2.57 9.52 -19.98
C ARG A 282 3.26 8.88 -21.19
N THR A 283 2.84 7.69 -21.62
CA THR A 283 3.41 6.98 -22.78
C THR A 283 2.58 7.12 -24.06
N GLY A 284 1.45 7.83 -24.04
CA GLY A 284 0.67 8.18 -25.24
C GLY A 284 -0.84 8.02 -25.13
N GLY A 285 -1.39 7.62 -23.98
CA GLY A 285 -2.81 7.35 -23.81
C GLY A 285 -3.28 6.25 -24.77
N SER A 286 -4.26 6.55 -25.64
CA SER A 286 -4.75 5.63 -26.67
C SER A 286 -3.76 5.31 -27.79
N ALA A 287 -2.61 6.00 -27.83
CA ALA A 287 -1.46 5.66 -28.69
C ALA A 287 -0.28 5.07 -27.89
N SER A 288 -0.50 4.66 -26.62
CA SER A 288 0.54 4.07 -25.77
C SER A 288 1.07 2.74 -26.34
N PRO A 289 2.39 2.47 -26.28
CA PRO A 289 2.96 1.15 -26.57
C PRO A 289 2.57 0.06 -25.56
N LEU A 290 1.77 0.40 -24.54
CA LEU A 290 1.17 -0.54 -23.58
C LEU A 290 -0.25 -0.96 -23.97
N GLU A 291 -0.81 -0.47 -25.09
CA GLU A 291 -2.13 -0.90 -25.57
C GLU A 291 -2.18 -2.43 -25.74
N GLY A 292 -3.20 -3.08 -25.18
CA GLY A 292 -3.28 -4.54 -25.14
C GLY A 292 -2.56 -5.23 -23.98
N THR A 293 -1.71 -4.53 -23.19
CA THR A 293 -1.00 -5.10 -22.04
C THR A 293 -1.98 -5.55 -20.95
N TYR A 294 -1.78 -6.76 -20.41
CA TYR A 294 -2.50 -7.22 -19.21
C TYR A 294 -1.88 -6.66 -17.93
N ALA A 295 -2.72 -6.25 -16.98
CA ALA A 295 -2.31 -5.96 -15.60
C ALA A 295 -3.20 -6.74 -14.62
N THR A 296 -2.60 -7.38 -13.63
CA THR A 296 -3.33 -8.02 -12.52
C THR A 296 -3.28 -7.12 -11.29
N GLY A 297 -4.38 -6.98 -10.56
CA GLY A 297 -4.46 -6.02 -9.44
C GLY A 297 -5.42 -6.42 -8.32
N TRP A 298 -5.10 -6.06 -7.08
CA TRP A 298 -5.93 -6.35 -5.90
C TRP A 298 -7.31 -5.69 -5.94
N TYR A 299 -7.37 -4.46 -6.45
CA TYR A 299 -8.53 -3.58 -6.32
C TYR A 299 -9.17 -3.28 -7.69
N PRO A 300 -10.42 -2.77 -7.72
CA PRO A 300 -11.07 -2.31 -8.94
C PRO A 300 -10.20 -1.33 -9.73
N ALA A 301 -10.29 -1.39 -11.07
CA ALA A 301 -9.59 -0.47 -11.96
C ALA A 301 -9.81 0.99 -11.53
N GLY A 302 -8.79 1.84 -11.66
CA GLY A 302 -8.82 3.21 -11.11
C GLY A 302 -10.04 4.04 -11.54
N SER A 303 -10.54 3.81 -12.75
CA SER A 303 -11.76 4.45 -13.29
C SER A 303 -13.09 4.02 -12.65
N ASP A 304 -13.11 3.02 -11.75
CA ASP A 304 -14.30 2.53 -11.06
C ASP A 304 -14.90 3.57 -10.09
N GLY A 305 -16.23 3.65 -10.01
CA GLY A 305 -16.94 4.60 -9.15
C GLY A 305 -16.74 4.39 -7.65
N ARG A 306 -16.34 3.19 -7.20
CA ARG A 306 -16.03 2.91 -5.78
C ARG A 306 -14.90 3.80 -5.25
N TRP A 307 -14.02 4.29 -6.11
CA TRP A 307 -12.94 5.22 -5.77
C TRP A 307 -13.40 6.69 -5.61
N ASP A 308 -14.66 7.03 -5.84
CA ASP A 308 -15.12 8.44 -5.78
C ASP A 308 -15.01 9.07 -4.38
N ALA A 309 -15.11 8.27 -3.32
CA ALA A 309 -14.85 8.74 -1.95
C ALA A 309 -13.39 9.16 -1.76
N MET A 310 -12.44 8.29 -2.15
CA MET A 310 -11.00 8.60 -2.14
C MET A 310 -10.69 9.83 -3.01
N ARG A 311 -11.19 9.87 -4.26
CA ARG A 311 -11.03 11.02 -5.15
C ARG A 311 -11.61 12.32 -4.57
N LYS A 312 -12.71 12.25 -3.82
CA LYS A 312 -13.28 13.42 -3.12
C LYS A 312 -12.35 13.89 -1.99
N VAL A 313 -11.90 12.98 -1.13
CA VAL A 313 -10.96 13.29 -0.05
C VAL A 313 -9.66 13.88 -0.57
N VAL A 314 -9.10 13.35 -1.66
CA VAL A 314 -7.90 13.92 -2.29
C VAL A 314 -8.16 15.34 -2.79
N ARG A 315 -9.25 15.60 -3.51
CA ARG A 315 -9.59 16.96 -3.98
C ARG A 315 -9.79 17.97 -2.85
N GLU A 316 -10.40 17.55 -1.74
CA GLU A 316 -10.82 18.47 -0.66
C GLU A 316 -9.77 18.60 0.46
N HIS A 317 -8.99 17.54 0.75
CA HIS A 317 -8.07 17.45 1.89
C HIS A 317 -6.60 17.17 1.53
N ALA A 318 -6.24 16.90 0.27
CA ALA A 318 -4.81 16.85 -0.12
C ALA A 318 -4.15 18.23 -0.27
N PHE A 319 -4.95 19.31 -0.34
CA PHE A 319 -4.48 20.70 -0.47
C PHE A 319 -3.51 20.95 -1.65
N GLY A 320 -3.61 20.14 -2.71
CA GLY A 320 -2.72 20.21 -3.88
C GLY A 320 -1.40 19.45 -3.74
N ASP A 321 -1.29 18.51 -2.80
CA ASP A 321 -0.15 17.59 -2.73
C ASP A 321 -0.12 16.62 -3.93
N ASN A 322 0.68 16.99 -4.93
CA ASN A 322 0.83 16.24 -6.19
C ASN A 322 1.60 14.92 -6.04
N ARG A 323 1.97 14.50 -4.83
CA ARG A 323 2.54 13.16 -4.56
C ARG A 323 1.47 12.06 -4.64
N ILE A 324 0.18 12.41 -4.52
CA ILE A 324 -0.94 11.46 -4.56
C ILE A 324 -1.43 11.24 -6.01
N ASP A 325 -1.01 10.13 -6.62
CA ASP A 325 -1.65 9.56 -7.82
C ASP A 325 -2.80 8.62 -7.38
N THR A 326 -4.05 8.93 -7.72
CA THR A 326 -5.20 8.10 -7.30
C THR A 326 -5.30 6.74 -8.02
N ASP A 327 -4.56 6.56 -9.11
CA ASP A 327 -4.47 5.29 -9.83
C ASP A 327 -3.23 4.47 -9.44
N ASP A 328 -2.48 4.93 -8.43
CA ASP A 328 -1.36 4.20 -7.83
C ASP A 328 -1.85 3.17 -6.79
N PRO A 329 -1.40 1.89 -6.87
CA PRO A 329 -1.85 0.84 -5.96
C PRO A 329 -1.36 1.02 -4.51
N GLY A 330 -0.30 1.80 -4.29
CA GLY A 330 0.19 2.16 -2.97
C GLY A 330 -0.77 3.12 -2.30
N VAL A 331 -1.07 4.25 -2.96
CA VAL A 331 -2.11 5.21 -2.53
C VAL A 331 -3.44 4.51 -2.24
N GLN A 332 -3.86 3.62 -3.12
CA GLN A 332 -5.07 2.81 -2.96
C GLN A 332 -4.99 1.87 -1.74
N THR A 333 -3.84 1.24 -1.50
CA THR A 333 -3.60 0.40 -0.31
C THR A 333 -3.66 1.22 0.96
N THR A 334 -3.03 2.40 1.01
CA THR A 334 -3.13 3.31 2.15
C THR A 334 -4.57 3.73 2.41
N TRP A 335 -5.35 4.10 1.38
CA TRP A 335 -6.78 4.41 1.54
C TRP A 335 -7.58 3.25 2.12
N VAL A 336 -7.37 2.03 1.63
CA VAL A 336 -8.06 0.82 2.12
C VAL A 336 -7.63 0.49 3.56
N ALA A 337 -6.35 0.59 3.89
CA ALA A 337 -5.82 0.36 5.23
C ALA A 337 -6.38 1.35 6.27
N TYR A 338 -6.42 2.64 5.93
CA TYR A 338 -7.02 3.66 6.81
C TYR A 338 -8.56 3.54 6.88
N THR A 339 -9.22 3.06 5.83
CA THR A 339 -10.65 2.71 5.88
C THR A 339 -10.90 1.55 6.85
N ALA A 340 -10.02 0.55 6.87
CA ALA A 340 -10.09 -0.54 7.83
C ALA A 340 -9.78 -0.10 9.27
N LEU A 341 -8.73 0.71 9.47
CA LEU A 341 -8.41 1.33 10.77
C LEU A 341 -9.61 2.09 11.32
N ARG A 342 -10.22 2.97 10.51
CA ARG A 342 -11.39 3.75 10.91
C ARG A 342 -12.54 2.85 11.33
N ALA A 343 -12.84 1.79 10.58
CA ALA A 343 -13.92 0.86 10.89
C ALA A 343 -13.65 0.02 12.17
N ALA A 344 -12.39 -0.33 12.46
CA ALA A 344 -12.02 -1.00 13.71
C ALA A 344 -12.16 -0.04 14.91
N LEU A 345 -11.63 1.17 14.80
CA LEU A 345 -11.72 2.20 15.85
C LEU A 345 -13.17 2.66 16.11
N GLU A 346 -14.00 2.79 15.07
CA GLU A 346 -15.44 3.09 15.18
C GLU A 346 -16.27 1.91 15.75
N SER A 347 -15.65 0.77 16.06
CA SER A 347 -16.29 -0.40 16.68
C SER A 347 -15.94 -0.62 18.16
N LEU A 348 -14.99 0.16 18.69
CA LEU A 348 -14.68 0.22 20.13
C LEU A 348 -15.77 1.01 20.88
N ASP A 349 -15.85 0.84 22.20
CA ASP A 349 -16.71 1.72 23.00
C ASP A 349 -16.10 3.13 23.09
N ALA A 350 -16.93 4.18 23.10
CA ALA A 350 -16.45 5.56 22.92
C ALA A 350 -15.56 6.07 24.09
N ASP A 351 -15.74 5.52 25.29
CA ASP A 351 -14.92 5.74 26.48
C ASP A 351 -13.79 4.71 26.67
N GLU A 352 -13.63 3.77 25.73
CA GLU A 352 -12.51 2.82 25.70
C GLU A 352 -11.18 3.53 25.37
N ALA A 353 -10.09 3.02 25.94
CA ALA A 353 -8.76 3.57 25.73
C ALA A 353 -8.14 3.04 24.44
N VAL A 354 -7.99 3.90 23.42
CA VAL A 354 -7.42 3.50 22.13
C VAL A 354 -5.93 3.22 22.29
N THR A 355 -5.56 1.95 22.21
CA THR A 355 -4.17 1.45 22.36
C THR A 355 -3.84 0.46 21.25
N ALA A 356 -2.57 0.09 21.09
CA ALA A 356 -2.17 -1.00 20.20
C ALA A 356 -2.87 -2.33 20.57
N ASP A 357 -3.17 -2.55 21.85
CA ASP A 357 -3.84 -3.76 22.34
C ASP A 357 -5.30 -3.83 21.85
N THR A 358 -6.08 -2.77 22.11
CA THR A 358 -7.49 -2.70 21.69
C THR A 358 -7.66 -2.67 20.17
N VAL A 359 -6.70 -2.08 19.44
CA VAL A 359 -6.69 -2.11 17.96
C VAL A 359 -6.47 -3.53 17.44
N ARG A 360 -5.59 -4.33 18.06
CA ARG A 360 -5.42 -5.76 17.70
C ARG A 360 -6.65 -6.57 18.02
N ASP A 361 -7.21 -6.42 19.22
CA ASP A 361 -8.41 -7.16 19.64
C ASP A 361 -9.61 -6.89 18.72
N ALA A 362 -9.78 -5.64 18.25
CA ALA A 362 -10.78 -5.28 17.25
C ALA A 362 -10.53 -5.87 15.84
N LEU A 363 -9.28 -6.18 15.49
CA LEU A 363 -8.92 -6.78 14.19
C LEU A 363 -8.96 -8.32 14.20
N ASP A 364 -8.52 -8.96 15.29
CA ASP A 364 -8.48 -10.43 15.42
C ASP A 364 -9.80 -11.05 15.94
N ASN A 365 -10.66 -10.28 16.64
CA ASN A 365 -11.94 -10.78 17.19
C ASN A 365 -13.19 -10.03 16.67
N GLY A 366 -13.01 -8.97 15.87
CA GLY A 366 -14.08 -8.05 15.47
C GLY A 366 -14.99 -8.54 14.34
N GLY A 367 -15.96 -7.68 13.98
CA GLY A 367 -16.84 -7.93 12.84
C GLY A 367 -16.14 -7.73 11.49
N ALA A 368 -16.49 -8.53 10.48
CA ALA A 368 -15.89 -8.42 9.15
C ALA A 368 -16.05 -7.00 8.55
N ILE A 369 -14.91 -6.34 8.33
CA ILE A 369 -14.77 -4.95 7.88
C ILE A 369 -15.12 -4.83 6.40
N ARG A 370 -15.81 -3.75 6.02
CA ARG A 370 -16.25 -3.50 4.63
C ARG A 370 -15.64 -2.22 4.06
N THR A 371 -14.95 -2.37 2.95
CA THR A 371 -14.17 -1.33 2.25
C THR A 371 -14.96 -0.65 1.12
N GLY A 372 -16.29 -0.57 1.22
CA GLY A 372 -17.16 -0.13 0.11
C GLY A 372 -17.14 -1.04 -1.13
N GLY A 373 -16.59 -2.25 -1.02
CA GLY A 373 -16.39 -3.16 -2.15
C GLY A 373 -15.11 -2.90 -2.95
N LEU A 374 -14.15 -2.15 -2.40
CA LEU A 374 -12.78 -2.06 -2.93
C LEU A 374 -12.00 -3.37 -2.71
N THR A 375 -12.40 -4.16 -1.72
CA THR A 375 -11.97 -5.53 -1.45
C THR A 375 -13.20 -6.41 -1.15
N PRO A 376 -13.07 -7.74 -1.09
CA PRO A 376 -13.92 -8.58 -0.25
C PRO A 376 -13.94 -8.08 1.22
N PRO A 377 -14.93 -8.49 2.05
CA PRO A 377 -14.91 -8.20 3.47
C PRO A 377 -13.62 -8.72 4.12
N LEU A 378 -13.01 -7.92 4.99
CA LEU A 378 -11.74 -8.24 5.65
C LEU A 378 -12.00 -8.69 7.09
N ARG A 379 -11.35 -9.77 7.50
CA ARG A 379 -11.39 -10.34 8.86
C ARG A 379 -10.14 -11.20 9.04
N TRP A 380 -9.53 -11.18 10.22
CA TRP A 380 -8.25 -11.86 10.49
C TRP A 380 -8.35 -12.94 11.58
N HIS A 381 -9.54 -13.53 11.74
CA HIS A 381 -9.72 -14.65 12.67
C HIS A 381 -8.91 -15.87 12.21
N TYR A 382 -8.67 -16.81 13.13
CA TYR A 382 -8.00 -18.08 12.82
C TYR A 382 -8.68 -18.85 11.67
N GLU A 383 -10.00 -18.79 11.53
CA GLU A 383 -10.72 -19.44 10.41
C GLU A 383 -10.66 -18.71 9.07
N ASP A 384 -10.12 -17.48 8.99
CA ASP A 384 -9.90 -16.73 7.74
C ASP A 384 -8.46 -16.90 7.20
N LEU A 385 -7.56 -17.54 7.96
CA LEU A 385 -6.15 -17.67 7.61
C LEU A 385 -5.94 -18.71 6.49
N LEU A 386 -5.19 -18.31 5.46
CA LEU A 386 -4.89 -19.14 4.30
C LEU A 386 -4.10 -20.41 4.69
N ALA A 387 -4.49 -21.57 4.16
CA ALA A 387 -3.80 -22.84 4.40
C ALA A 387 -2.48 -23.00 3.59
N ALA A 388 -1.73 -21.91 3.41
CA ALA A 388 -0.43 -21.87 2.75
C ALA A 388 0.66 -21.51 3.77
N HIS A 389 1.64 -22.40 3.97
CA HIS A 389 2.71 -22.26 4.97
C HIS A 389 3.45 -20.92 4.91
N ASP A 390 3.77 -20.45 3.70
CA ASP A 390 4.58 -19.25 3.48
C ASP A 390 3.76 -17.95 3.65
N PHE A 391 2.42 -18.01 3.63
CA PHE A 391 1.56 -16.83 3.57
C PHE A 391 0.28 -16.87 4.47
N PRO A 392 0.32 -17.40 5.71
CA PRO A 392 -0.90 -17.68 6.48
C PRO A 392 -1.75 -16.44 6.83
N ARG A 393 -1.17 -15.24 6.93
CA ARG A 393 -1.92 -13.99 7.21
C ARG A 393 -2.60 -13.38 5.97
N ILE A 394 -2.52 -14.00 4.78
CA ILE A 394 -3.35 -13.58 3.65
C ILE A 394 -4.80 -13.99 3.92
N VAL A 395 -5.66 -13.00 4.16
CA VAL A 395 -7.13 -13.19 4.30
C VAL A 395 -7.93 -12.68 3.09
N ASN A 396 -7.23 -12.07 2.13
CA ASN A 396 -7.82 -11.54 0.91
C ASN A 396 -7.04 -12.05 -0.31
N THR A 397 -7.39 -13.24 -0.77
CA THR A 397 -6.81 -13.92 -1.94
C THR A 397 -7.25 -13.34 -3.29
N SER A 398 -7.89 -12.16 -3.32
CA SER A 398 -8.50 -11.61 -4.53
C SER A 398 -7.60 -10.65 -5.33
N VAL A 399 -7.53 -10.92 -6.64
CA VAL A 399 -7.41 -9.90 -7.72
C VAL A 399 -8.84 -9.77 -8.31
N THR A 400 -9.33 -9.19 -9.42
CA THR A 400 -9.04 -8.30 -10.55
C THR A 400 -8.01 -8.63 -11.65
N TYR A 401 -8.55 -8.77 -12.86
CA TYR A 401 -7.82 -8.79 -14.13
C TYR A 401 -8.16 -7.53 -14.90
N GLN A 402 -7.13 -6.81 -15.34
CA GLN A 402 -7.23 -5.55 -16.06
C GLN A 402 -6.41 -5.62 -17.36
N ARG A 403 -6.73 -4.76 -18.32
CA ARG A 403 -6.00 -4.61 -19.58
C ARG A 403 -5.99 -3.14 -19.98
N VAL A 404 -4.93 -2.69 -20.64
CA VAL A 404 -4.97 -1.44 -21.40
C VAL A 404 -5.85 -1.65 -22.64
N ASP A 405 -6.95 -0.91 -22.73
CA ASP A 405 -7.93 -0.93 -23.82
C ASP A 405 -8.32 0.51 -24.14
N GLU A 406 -8.14 0.93 -25.40
CA GLU A 406 -8.28 2.33 -25.86
C GLU A 406 -7.49 3.36 -25.03
N GLY A 407 -6.32 2.97 -24.51
CA GLY A 407 -5.50 3.82 -23.64
C GLY A 407 -5.98 3.95 -22.19
N ARG A 408 -6.93 3.11 -21.75
CA ARG A 408 -7.39 3.04 -20.35
C ARG A 408 -7.07 1.69 -19.74
N LEU A 409 -6.62 1.70 -18.48
CA LEU A 409 -6.53 0.48 -17.69
C LEU A 409 -7.95 0.10 -17.21
N ALA A 410 -8.55 -0.86 -17.90
CA ALA A 410 -9.95 -1.27 -17.73
C ALA A 410 -10.05 -2.72 -17.25
N ALA A 411 -11.13 -3.05 -16.53
CA ALA A 411 -11.39 -4.41 -16.07
C ALA A 411 -11.71 -5.35 -17.26
N VAL A 412 -11.09 -6.53 -17.28
CA VAL A 412 -11.31 -7.58 -18.30
C VAL A 412 -12.59 -8.37 -18.04
N ARG A 413 -13.05 -8.38 -16.79
CA ARG A 413 -14.34 -8.93 -16.34
C ARG A 413 -14.80 -8.26 -15.06
N ASP A 414 -16.09 -8.36 -14.77
CA ASP A 414 -16.68 -7.90 -13.52
C ASP A 414 -16.20 -8.73 -12.32
N GLY A 415 -16.06 -8.06 -11.18
CA GLY A 415 -15.83 -8.68 -9.88
C GLY A 415 -14.40 -9.14 -9.61
N PHE A 416 -14.25 -9.85 -8.50
CA PHE A 416 -12.98 -10.39 -8.03
C PHE A 416 -12.70 -11.79 -8.59
N VAL A 417 -11.44 -12.19 -8.46
CA VAL A 417 -10.87 -13.46 -8.85
C VAL A 417 -10.09 -13.97 -7.65
N ASP A 418 -10.68 -14.94 -6.98
CA ASP A 418 -10.01 -15.69 -5.93
C ASP A 418 -8.88 -16.55 -6.52
N VAL A 419 -7.68 -16.47 -5.92
CA VAL A 419 -6.52 -17.32 -6.25
C VAL A 419 -6.06 -18.21 -5.10
N GLU A 420 -6.84 -18.35 -4.02
CA GLU A 420 -6.61 -19.17 -2.81
C GLU A 420 -5.93 -20.50 -3.13
N ARG A 421 -6.60 -21.38 -3.88
CA ARG A 421 -6.09 -22.72 -4.26
C ARG A 421 -4.80 -22.72 -5.07
N THR A 422 -4.46 -21.59 -5.70
CA THR A 422 -3.20 -21.43 -6.44
C THR A 422 -2.05 -21.08 -5.50
N LEU A 423 -2.34 -20.33 -4.43
CA LEU A 423 -1.39 -20.03 -3.36
C LEU A 423 -1.16 -21.28 -2.49
N GLU A 424 -2.24 -21.97 -2.08
CA GLU A 424 -2.16 -23.26 -1.37
C GLU A 424 -1.40 -24.31 -2.18
N GLY A 425 -1.80 -24.51 -3.46
CA GLY A 425 -1.15 -25.46 -4.35
C GLY A 425 0.30 -25.10 -4.68
N GLY A 426 0.62 -23.81 -4.78
CA GLY A 426 1.99 -23.33 -4.97
C GLY A 426 2.89 -23.52 -3.74
N ALA A 427 2.31 -23.49 -2.54
CA ALA A 427 3.01 -23.78 -1.28
C ALA A 427 3.17 -25.29 -1.01
N ALA A 428 2.43 -26.15 -1.72
CA ALA A 428 2.55 -27.61 -1.62
C ALA A 428 3.63 -28.22 -2.55
N ASP A 429 4.18 -27.43 -3.49
CA ASP A 429 5.30 -27.80 -4.37
C ASP A 429 6.69 -27.42 -3.73
N LEU A 430 6.78 -27.41 -2.39
CA LEU A 430 7.93 -26.96 -1.57
C LEU A 430 8.59 -28.11 -0.78
#